data_AF-A0AAW0VTK2-F1
#
_entry.id   AF-A0AAW0VTK2-F1
#
_cell.length_a   1.000
_cell.length_b   1.000
_cell.length_c   1.000
_cell.angle_alpha   90.00
_cell.angle_beta   90.00
_cell.angle_gamma   90.00
#
_symmetry.space_group_name_H-M   'P 1'
#
loop_
_entity.id
_entity.type
_entity.pdbx_description
1 polymer ?
#
loop_
_entity_poly.entity_id
_entity_poly.type
_entity_poly.pdbx_seq_one_letter_code
_entity_poly.pdbx_strand_id
1 'polypeptide(L)'
;IIDGLDEDNESSRRLVQSLLQEFKYCSNIAFLCTSRPEKVENFRRTIPAEYTVQHATLHGISRTNVEQFVRLNHQEITKQTGNNRNTDELVRRVMKSEGLQEHLRLPMNLILMIYIWDHDPDQLNLTSVTHTELYYNIHQLCKHKLKHRLTNHQDTKDIDDRKLKVNIDNVLITIYKTALESLSRDQINLEEETVDKLISTCDNWSLPYKEVLSAFLCLRPTWTMLGIQEQYSAPHKGIQDYFAALYIVNMLKQQYSTPTPASATPASATPASATPASATPASATPASATPASATPASATPATPASATPASATPASATPASATPASATPASATPVSATPASTTSASATPDTPVSIKRVLEVSIRSGEVDINKYQNVVIHVAGLLHLVLDQVPETAAREVVHLLQESGMRHNNQWLHLLDNTNMSPVIVKEISHLFNTKETIEVRDGRVRSCAALLPHLSS
;
A
#
# COMPACT_ATOMS: atom_id res chain seq x y z
N ILE A 1 29.24 -13.89 16.15
CA ILE A 1 28.20 -12.84 16.21
C ILE A 1 27.04 -13.35 15.38
N ILE A 2 25.81 -13.29 15.90
CA ILE A 2 24.59 -13.68 15.20
C ILE A 2 23.72 -12.43 15.15
N ASP A 3 23.53 -11.89 13.96
CA ASP A 3 22.78 -10.65 13.77
C ASP A 3 21.33 -10.95 13.37
N GLY A 4 20.36 -10.25 13.98
CA GLY A 4 18.95 -10.29 13.59
C GLY A 4 18.22 -11.59 13.92
N LEU A 5 18.26 -12.05 15.19
CA LEU A 5 17.50 -13.24 15.60
C LEU A 5 15.98 -13.12 15.39
N ASP A 6 15.44 -11.90 15.37
CA ASP A 6 14.03 -11.67 15.08
C ASP A 6 13.68 -11.81 13.59
N GLU A 7 14.68 -11.94 12.73
CA GLU A 7 14.57 -12.16 11.29
C GLU A 7 14.84 -13.62 10.91
N ASP A 8 14.88 -14.51 11.91
CA ASP A 8 15.18 -15.92 11.72
C ASP A 8 14.08 -16.68 10.98
N ASN A 9 14.46 -17.45 9.96
CA ASN A 9 13.63 -18.49 9.38
C ASN A 9 13.89 -19.84 10.07
N GLU A 10 13.10 -20.86 9.72
CA GLU A 10 13.20 -22.18 10.35
C GLU A 10 14.60 -22.80 10.22
N SER A 11 15.24 -22.63 9.05
CA SER A 11 16.58 -23.16 8.78
C SER A 11 17.65 -22.45 9.61
N SER A 12 17.65 -21.11 9.65
CA SER A 12 18.59 -20.35 10.46
C SER A 12 18.39 -20.60 11.95
N ARG A 13 17.15 -20.78 12.40
CA ARG A 13 16.84 -21.13 13.79
C ARG A 13 17.45 -22.48 14.19
N ARG A 14 17.29 -23.50 13.35
CA ARG A 14 17.90 -24.82 13.57
C ARG A 14 19.42 -24.72 13.61
N LEU A 15 20.04 -23.95 12.70
CA LEU A 15 21.47 -23.73 12.69
C LEU A 15 21.96 -23.09 13.99
N VAL A 16 21.30 -22.02 14.46
CA VAL A 16 21.67 -21.36 15.72
C VAL A 16 21.54 -22.33 16.90
N GLN A 17 20.47 -23.14 16.95
CA GLN A 17 20.31 -24.16 17.99
C GLN A 17 21.41 -25.23 17.94
N SER A 18 21.77 -25.72 16.75
CA SER A 18 22.87 -26.68 16.57
C SER A 18 24.20 -26.11 17.05
N LEU A 19 24.52 -24.86 16.68
CA LEU A 19 25.74 -24.18 17.13
C LEU A 19 25.78 -24.03 18.65
N LEU A 20 24.68 -23.58 19.27
CA LEU A 20 24.60 -23.46 20.72
C LEU A 20 24.80 -24.83 21.39
N GLN A 21 24.20 -25.88 20.87
CA GLN A 21 24.31 -27.23 21.43
C GLN A 21 25.72 -27.83 21.27
N GLU A 22 26.35 -27.63 20.11
CA GLU A 22 27.69 -28.15 19.80
C GLU A 22 28.77 -27.50 20.67
N PHE A 23 28.68 -26.19 20.88
CA PHE A 23 29.73 -25.41 21.56
C PHE A 23 29.46 -25.16 23.06
N LYS A 24 28.44 -25.79 23.65
CA LYS A 24 28.02 -25.51 25.05
C LYS A 24 29.07 -25.80 26.13
N TYR A 25 30.08 -26.63 25.83
CA TYR A 25 31.19 -26.93 26.74
C TYR A 25 32.50 -26.23 26.33
N CYS A 26 32.49 -25.39 25.29
CA CYS A 26 33.67 -24.69 24.80
C CYS A 26 33.81 -23.34 25.51
N SER A 27 34.76 -23.24 26.44
CA SER A 27 35.00 -22.01 27.23
C SER A 27 35.62 -20.85 26.46
N ASN A 28 36.11 -21.09 25.24
CA ASN A 28 36.75 -20.10 24.38
C ASN A 28 35.83 -19.51 23.31
N ILE A 29 34.55 -19.90 23.28
CA ILE A 29 33.57 -19.42 22.30
C ILE A 29 32.51 -18.60 23.01
N ALA A 30 32.28 -17.38 22.51
CA ALA A 30 31.22 -16.50 22.97
C ALA A 30 30.30 -16.15 21.80
N PHE A 31 29.00 -16.20 22.05
CA PHE A 31 27.98 -15.77 21.11
C PHE A 31 27.48 -14.38 21.52
N LEU A 32 27.71 -13.40 20.65
CA LEU A 32 27.02 -12.11 20.70
C LEU A 32 25.86 -12.17 19.71
N CYS A 33 24.63 -12.06 20.22
CA CYS A 33 23.42 -12.11 19.41
C CYS A 33 22.68 -10.78 19.46
N THR A 34 22.18 -10.28 18.34
CA THR A 34 21.30 -9.11 18.27
C THR A 34 19.86 -9.55 17.95
N SER A 35 18.88 -8.84 18.48
CA SER A 35 17.46 -9.12 18.28
C SER A 35 16.63 -7.91 18.67
N ARG A 36 15.44 -7.78 18.09
CA ARG A 36 14.39 -6.93 18.67
C ARG A 36 13.89 -7.48 20.03
N PRO A 37 13.41 -6.63 20.96
CA PRO A 37 13.02 -7.01 22.32
C PRO A 37 11.97 -8.13 22.38
N GLU A 38 10.99 -8.12 21.49
CA GLU A 38 9.87 -9.08 21.44
C GLU A 38 10.31 -10.54 21.23
N LYS A 39 11.49 -10.76 20.64
CA LYS A 39 12.04 -12.10 20.36
C LYS A 39 13.00 -12.61 21.43
N VAL A 40 13.48 -11.74 22.32
CA VAL A 40 14.52 -12.06 23.32
C VAL A 40 14.06 -13.14 24.29
N GLU A 41 12.85 -13.01 24.86
CA GLU A 41 12.35 -13.96 25.86
C GLU A 41 12.17 -15.37 25.29
N ASN A 42 11.66 -15.47 24.06
CA ASN A 42 11.51 -16.76 23.39
C ASN A 42 12.87 -17.38 23.07
N PHE A 43 13.84 -16.60 22.60
CA PHE A 43 15.19 -17.08 22.33
C PHE A 43 15.91 -17.51 23.62
N ARG A 44 15.77 -16.76 24.71
CA ARG A 44 16.42 -17.09 25.98
C ARG A 44 16.05 -18.48 26.50
N ARG A 45 14.81 -18.92 26.25
CA ARG A 45 14.32 -20.26 26.64
C ARG A 45 14.96 -21.39 25.85
N THR A 46 15.60 -21.12 24.70
CA THR A 46 16.25 -22.15 23.87
C THR A 46 17.73 -22.31 24.16
N ILE A 47 18.32 -21.42 24.96
CA ILE A 47 19.76 -21.44 25.28
C ILE A 47 20.06 -22.58 26.27
N PRO A 48 21.05 -23.45 26.00
CA PRO A 48 21.48 -24.48 26.95
C PRO A 48 21.91 -23.89 28.30
N ALA A 49 21.63 -24.60 29.39
CA ALA A 49 21.88 -24.14 30.76
C ALA A 49 23.37 -23.94 31.10
N GLU A 50 24.27 -24.51 30.29
CA GLU A 50 25.72 -24.40 30.43
C GLU A 50 26.25 -23.00 30.08
N TYR A 51 25.48 -22.19 29.33
CA TYR A 51 25.89 -20.83 29.00
C TYR A 51 25.61 -19.85 30.14
N THR A 52 26.57 -18.97 30.41
CA THR A 52 26.30 -17.74 31.16
C THR A 52 25.72 -16.69 30.21
N VAL A 53 24.44 -16.37 30.39
CA VAL A 53 23.75 -15.40 29.53
C VAL A 53 23.79 -14.01 30.15
N GLN A 54 24.37 -13.05 29.43
CA GLN A 54 24.28 -11.63 29.75
C GLN A 54 23.33 -10.94 28.78
N HIS A 55 22.46 -10.08 29.29
CA HIS A 55 21.55 -9.28 28.50
C HIS A 55 21.99 -7.82 28.54
N ALA A 56 22.18 -7.22 27.37
CA ALA A 56 22.52 -5.82 27.21
C ALA A 56 21.50 -5.15 26.29
N THR A 57 21.04 -3.96 26.67
CA THR A 57 20.07 -3.18 25.90
C THR A 57 20.78 -2.02 25.21
N LEU A 58 20.62 -1.91 23.89
CA LEU A 58 21.16 -0.79 23.14
C LEU A 58 20.19 0.40 23.22
N HIS A 59 20.53 1.40 24.03
CA HIS A 59 19.69 2.58 24.25
C HIS A 59 19.87 3.71 23.22
N GLY A 60 20.63 3.46 22.14
CA GLY A 60 20.89 4.43 21.08
C GLY A 60 21.94 5.51 21.44
N ILE A 61 21.87 6.63 20.75
CA ILE A 61 22.81 7.75 20.84
C ILE A 61 22.50 8.57 22.09
N SER A 62 23.52 8.84 22.92
CA SER A 62 23.36 9.73 24.07
C SER A 62 23.11 11.18 23.64
N ARG A 63 22.37 11.95 24.43
CA ARG A 63 22.08 13.37 24.13
C ARG A 63 23.35 14.20 23.87
N THR A 64 24.45 13.89 24.55
CA THR A 64 25.75 14.54 24.36
C THR A 64 26.37 14.29 22.99
N ASN A 65 26.03 13.16 22.35
CA ASN A 65 26.62 12.73 21.08
C ASN A 65 25.72 13.04 19.88
N VAL A 66 24.47 13.48 20.10
CA VAL A 66 23.51 13.80 19.02
C VAL A 66 24.07 14.87 18.09
N GLU A 67 24.64 15.96 18.62
CA GLU A 67 25.24 17.01 17.80
C GLU A 67 26.33 16.46 16.87
N GLN A 68 27.28 15.71 17.42
CA GLN A 68 28.38 15.12 16.65
C GLN A 68 27.84 14.18 15.57
N PHE A 69 26.85 13.34 15.92
CA PHE A 69 26.21 12.44 14.97
C PHE A 69 25.55 13.19 13.81
N VAL A 70 24.78 14.24 14.11
CA VAL A 70 24.10 15.06 13.09
C VAL A 70 25.11 15.72 12.15
N ARG A 71 26.19 16.30 12.69
CA ARG A 71 27.22 16.97 11.89
C ARG A 71 27.91 16.01 10.93
N LEU A 72 28.37 14.86 11.43
CA LEU A 72 29.07 13.87 10.62
C LEU A 72 28.18 13.33 9.50
N ASN A 73 26.95 12.92 9.82
CA ASN A 73 26.06 12.33 8.83
C ASN A 73 25.53 13.35 7.82
N HIS A 74 25.26 14.59 8.22
CA HIS A 74 24.87 15.64 7.27
C HIS A 74 25.99 15.95 6.28
N GLN A 75 27.24 16.01 6.74
CA GLN A 75 28.40 16.16 5.86
C GLN A 75 28.51 15.02 4.84
N GLU A 76 28.31 13.77 5.25
CA GLU A 76 28.35 12.62 4.32
C GLU A 76 27.19 12.64 3.32
N ILE A 77 25.99 13.02 3.74
CA ILE A 77 24.82 13.13 2.85
C ILE A 77 25.06 14.26 1.83
N THR A 78 25.48 15.44 2.28
CA THR A 78 25.79 16.59 1.42
C THR A 78 26.87 16.25 0.38
N LYS A 79 27.89 15.44 0.72
CA LYS A 79 28.89 14.98 -0.27
C LYS A 79 28.27 14.18 -1.42
N GLN A 80 27.22 13.40 -1.13
CA GLN A 80 26.55 12.56 -2.13
C GLN A 80 25.52 13.34 -2.95
N THR A 81 24.82 14.30 -2.32
CA THR A 81 23.73 15.05 -2.95
C THR A 81 24.21 16.32 -3.64
N GLY A 82 25.35 16.89 -3.21
CA GLY A 82 25.84 18.20 -3.64
C GLY A 82 25.05 19.38 -3.08
N ASN A 83 24.08 19.13 -2.18
CA ASN A 83 23.26 20.18 -1.57
C ASN A 83 24.07 20.98 -0.55
N ASN A 84 23.87 22.30 -0.47
CA ASN A 84 24.59 23.15 0.48
C ASN A 84 23.65 23.67 1.59
N ARG A 85 23.07 22.75 2.37
CA ARG A 85 22.19 23.12 3.49
C ARG A 85 23.00 23.49 4.73
N ASN A 86 22.45 24.36 5.58
CA ASN A 86 23.15 24.83 6.77
C ASN A 86 23.14 23.76 7.87
N THR A 87 24.30 23.14 8.14
CA THR A 87 24.48 22.14 9.20
C THR A 87 24.24 22.71 10.61
N ASP A 88 24.68 23.93 10.88
CA ASP A 88 24.53 24.56 12.21
C ASP A 88 23.07 24.86 12.53
N GLU A 89 22.28 25.22 11.52
CA GLU A 89 20.83 25.36 11.63
C GLU A 89 20.17 24.03 11.99
N LEU A 90 20.50 22.95 11.29
CA LEU A 90 19.98 21.61 11.59
C LEU A 90 20.30 21.20 13.03
N VAL A 91 21.57 21.29 13.43
CA VAL A 91 22.03 20.96 14.78
C VAL A 91 21.25 21.75 15.82
N ARG A 92 21.11 23.07 15.63
CA ARG A 92 20.38 23.91 16.58
C ARG A 92 18.90 23.51 16.66
N ARG A 93 18.25 23.22 15.53
CA ARG A 93 16.84 22.78 15.54
C ARG A 93 16.69 21.45 16.28
N VAL A 94 17.54 20.46 15.97
CA VAL A 94 17.54 19.14 16.64
C VAL A 94 17.79 19.27 18.14
N MET A 95 18.78 20.08 18.54
CA MET A 95 19.15 20.24 19.95
C MET A 95 18.11 21.04 20.75
N LYS A 96 17.24 21.83 20.10
CA LYS A 96 16.09 22.51 20.73
C LYS A 96 14.84 21.64 20.84
N SER A 97 14.80 20.47 20.20
CA SER A 97 13.65 19.58 20.23
C SER A 97 13.61 18.77 21.53
N GLU A 98 13.02 19.36 22.56
CA GLU A 98 12.90 18.73 23.87
C GLU A 98 11.90 17.56 23.87
N GLY A 99 10.78 17.67 23.14
CA GLY A 99 9.75 16.62 23.05
C GLY A 99 10.13 15.37 22.23
N LEU A 100 11.31 15.36 21.60
CA LEU A 100 11.75 14.29 20.70
C LEU A 100 12.91 13.46 21.23
N GLN A 101 13.27 13.54 22.52
CA GLN A 101 14.45 12.86 23.06
C GLN A 101 14.56 11.40 22.61
N GLU A 102 13.50 10.61 22.77
CA GLU A 102 13.50 9.18 22.40
C GLU A 102 13.71 8.98 20.89
N HIS A 103 13.09 9.81 20.04
CA HIS A 103 13.31 9.75 18.59
C HIS A 103 14.74 10.10 18.21
N LEU A 104 15.34 11.10 18.86
CA LEU A 104 16.70 11.56 18.59
C LEU A 104 17.78 10.60 19.10
N ARG A 105 17.44 9.64 19.97
CA ARG A 105 18.36 8.56 20.36
C ARG A 105 18.51 7.50 19.27
N LEU A 106 17.51 7.37 18.39
CA LEU A 106 17.47 6.32 17.38
C LEU A 106 18.28 6.74 16.13
N PRO A 107 19.39 6.06 15.79
CA PRO A 107 20.24 6.46 14.67
C PRO A 107 19.51 6.55 13.34
N MET A 108 18.62 5.60 13.06
CA MET A 108 17.81 5.60 11.83
C MET A 108 16.93 6.84 11.75
N ASN A 109 16.24 7.22 12.83
CA ASN A 109 15.38 8.40 12.82
C ASN A 109 16.20 9.67 12.56
N LEU A 110 17.36 9.81 13.22
CA LEU A 110 18.25 10.94 12.96
C LEU A 110 18.72 10.98 11.50
N ILE A 111 19.14 9.85 10.92
CA ILE A 111 19.58 9.79 9.52
C ILE A 111 18.44 10.23 8.59
N LEU A 112 17.22 9.76 8.81
CA LEU A 112 16.07 10.15 8.00
C LEU A 112 15.74 11.64 8.16
N MET A 113 15.81 12.18 9.38
CA MET A 113 15.64 13.62 9.62
C MET A 113 16.70 14.46 8.90
N ILE A 114 17.96 14.04 8.96
CA ILE A 114 19.08 14.71 8.27
C ILE A 114 18.87 14.62 6.75
N TYR A 115 18.40 13.49 6.25
CA TYR A 115 18.12 13.32 4.82
C TYR A 115 16.95 14.19 4.34
N ILE A 116 15.87 14.31 5.14
CA ILE A 116 14.78 15.26 4.87
C ILE A 116 15.34 16.68 4.87
N TRP A 117 16.12 17.07 5.88
CA TRP A 117 16.74 18.39 5.94
C TRP A 117 17.55 18.72 4.68
N ASP A 118 18.37 17.79 4.21
CA ASP A 118 19.24 18.02 3.05
C ASP A 118 18.41 18.30 1.78
N HIS A 119 17.28 17.61 1.61
CA HIS A 119 16.46 17.71 0.40
C HIS A 119 15.33 18.75 0.51
N ASP A 120 14.55 18.68 1.57
CA ASP A 120 13.34 19.49 1.81
C ASP A 120 13.22 19.89 3.30
N PRO A 121 13.93 20.96 3.73
CA PRO A 121 13.91 21.48 5.10
C PRO A 121 12.51 21.82 5.65
N ASP A 122 11.56 22.15 4.77
CA ASP A 122 10.23 22.61 5.15
C ASP A 122 9.34 21.46 5.62
N GLN A 123 9.60 20.23 5.13
CA GLN A 123 8.93 19.01 5.58
C GLN A 123 9.47 18.47 6.92
N LEU A 124 10.58 19.01 7.42
CA LEU A 124 11.16 18.57 8.66
C LEU A 124 10.44 19.22 9.86
N ASN A 125 9.43 18.53 10.37
CA ASN A 125 8.79 18.88 11.64
C ASN A 125 9.63 18.33 12.81
N LEU A 126 10.18 19.20 13.65
CA LEU A 126 10.97 18.83 14.83
C LEU A 126 10.27 19.13 16.17
N THR A 127 8.96 19.41 16.14
CA THR A 127 8.16 19.63 17.34
C THR A 127 7.38 18.39 17.75
N SER A 128 6.87 17.63 16.77
CA SER A 128 5.94 16.52 17.05
C SER A 128 6.04 15.32 16.12
N VAL A 129 7.10 15.21 15.30
CA VAL A 129 7.21 14.11 14.33
C VAL A 129 7.27 12.75 14.99
N THR A 130 6.52 11.82 14.41
CA THR A 130 6.44 10.43 14.84
C THR A 130 7.17 9.50 13.87
N HIS A 131 7.39 8.25 14.26
CA HIS A 131 8.16 7.31 13.43
C HIS A 131 7.46 7.03 12.09
N THR A 132 6.13 6.87 12.10
CA THR A 132 5.32 6.68 10.89
C THR A 132 5.32 7.90 9.97
N GLU A 133 5.24 9.12 10.53
CA GLU A 133 5.34 10.35 9.75
C GLU A 133 6.71 10.53 9.10
N LEU A 134 7.78 10.14 9.80
CA LEU A 134 9.13 10.19 9.26
C LEU A 134 9.30 9.28 8.03
N TYR A 135 8.78 8.04 8.12
CA TYR A 135 8.72 7.14 6.98
C TYR A 135 7.82 7.67 5.86
N TYR A 136 6.68 8.27 6.21
CA TYR A 136 5.80 8.90 5.22
C TYR A 136 6.50 10.02 4.46
N ASN A 137 7.18 10.93 5.15
CA ASN A 137 7.88 12.06 4.53
C ASN A 137 9.02 11.58 3.62
N ILE A 138 9.82 10.61 4.08
CA ILE A 138 10.87 10.00 3.25
C ILE A 138 10.27 9.31 2.03
N HIS A 139 9.18 8.59 2.22
CA HIS A 139 8.50 7.90 1.13
C HIS A 139 7.94 8.88 0.08
N GLN A 140 7.31 9.99 0.50
CA GLN A 140 6.88 11.05 -0.41
C GLN A 140 8.05 11.71 -1.14
N LEU A 141 9.17 11.95 -0.44
CA LEU A 141 10.40 12.46 -1.06
C LEU A 141 10.93 11.49 -2.12
N CYS A 142 10.97 10.18 -1.84
CA CYS A 142 11.35 9.15 -2.81
C CYS A 142 10.42 9.16 -4.04
N LYS A 143 9.10 9.27 -3.84
CA LYS A 143 8.12 9.40 -4.94
C LYS A 143 8.38 10.65 -5.77
N HIS A 144 8.63 11.79 -5.13
CA HIS A 144 8.88 13.05 -5.84
C HIS A 144 10.18 12.99 -6.64
N LYS A 145 11.27 12.49 -6.04
CA LYS A 145 12.57 12.29 -6.72
C LYS A 145 12.45 11.32 -7.88
N LEU A 146 11.76 10.19 -7.70
CA LEU A 146 11.52 9.23 -8.78
C LEU A 146 10.76 9.88 -9.94
N LYS A 147 9.63 10.53 -9.64
CA LYS A 147 8.82 11.20 -10.65
C LYS A 147 9.65 12.21 -11.44
N HIS A 148 10.43 13.05 -10.75
CA HIS A 148 11.31 14.02 -11.40
C HIS A 148 12.35 13.36 -12.33
N ARG A 149 12.94 12.23 -11.91
CA ARG A 149 13.85 11.46 -12.79
C ARG A 149 13.12 10.94 -14.03
N LEU A 150 11.93 10.37 -13.84
CA LEU A 150 11.13 9.80 -14.91
C LEU A 150 10.61 10.86 -15.90
N THR A 151 10.28 12.07 -15.47
CA THR A 151 9.91 13.16 -16.38
C THR A 151 11.00 13.46 -17.42
N ASN A 152 12.27 13.25 -17.05
CA ASN A 152 13.42 13.51 -17.92
C ASN A 152 14.01 12.23 -18.55
N HIS A 153 13.44 11.06 -18.26
CA HIS A 153 13.97 9.77 -18.69
C HIS A 153 13.55 9.45 -20.13
N GLN A 154 14.43 8.84 -20.92
CA GLN A 154 14.19 8.61 -22.36
C GLN A 154 12.93 7.80 -22.64
N ASP A 155 12.64 6.81 -21.80
CA ASP A 155 11.50 5.90 -21.96
C ASP A 155 10.16 6.49 -21.49
N THR A 156 10.17 7.58 -20.71
CA THR A 156 8.96 8.11 -20.05
C THR A 156 8.74 9.62 -20.27
N LYS A 157 9.65 10.30 -20.98
CA LYS A 157 9.56 11.75 -21.28
C LYS A 157 8.28 12.17 -22.01
N ASP A 158 7.68 11.26 -22.77
CA ASP A 158 6.47 11.51 -23.57
C ASP A 158 5.17 11.23 -22.77
N ILE A 159 5.27 10.75 -21.53
CA ILE A 159 4.13 10.46 -20.67
C ILE A 159 3.73 11.74 -19.92
N ASP A 160 2.45 12.13 -20.03
CA ASP A 160 1.89 13.25 -19.25
C ASP A 160 2.11 13.07 -17.74
N ASP A 161 2.36 14.18 -17.04
CA ASP A 161 2.69 14.22 -15.62
C ASP A 161 1.64 13.52 -14.71
N ARG A 162 0.35 13.68 -15.02
CA ARG A 162 -0.73 13.04 -14.24
C ARG A 162 -0.75 11.54 -14.50
N LYS A 163 -0.60 11.14 -15.77
CA LYS A 163 -0.54 9.73 -16.15
C LYS A 163 0.69 9.05 -15.54
N LEU A 164 1.84 9.71 -15.57
CA LEU A 164 3.08 9.22 -14.96
C LEU A 164 2.91 8.99 -13.45
N LYS A 165 2.26 9.94 -12.76
CA LYS A 165 1.93 9.77 -11.34
C LYS A 165 1.05 8.53 -11.09
N VAL A 166 -0.01 8.35 -11.88
CA VAL A 166 -0.89 7.17 -11.78
C VAL A 166 -0.12 5.88 -12.03
N ASN A 167 0.73 5.84 -13.05
CA ASN A 167 1.56 4.67 -13.35
C ASN A 167 2.48 4.31 -12.18
N ILE A 168 3.16 5.31 -11.57
CA ILE A 168 4.01 5.11 -10.40
C ILE A 168 3.19 4.57 -9.23
N ASP A 169 2.03 5.17 -8.94
CA ASP A 169 1.16 4.76 -7.84
C ASP A 169 0.67 3.30 -8.00
N ASN A 170 0.37 2.86 -9.22
CA ASN A 170 -0.05 1.48 -9.48
C ASN A 170 1.07 0.45 -9.27
N VAL A 171 2.30 0.76 -9.69
CA VAL A 171 3.46 -0.11 -9.41
C VAL A 171 3.74 -0.15 -7.91
N LEU A 172 3.65 1.00 -7.23
CA LEU A 172 3.86 1.10 -5.78
C LEU A 172 2.89 0.23 -4.97
N ILE A 173 1.61 0.17 -5.35
CA ILE A 173 0.64 -0.74 -4.71
C ILE A 173 1.13 -2.19 -4.76
N THR A 174 1.77 -2.59 -5.86
CA THR A 174 2.32 -3.94 -6.01
C THR A 174 3.55 -4.14 -5.13
N ILE A 175 4.45 -3.16 -5.02
CA ILE A 175 5.59 -3.19 -4.10
C ILE A 175 5.11 -3.34 -2.64
N TYR A 176 4.07 -2.60 -2.25
CA TYR A 176 3.52 -2.67 -0.89
C TYR A 176 2.89 -4.04 -0.60
N LYS A 177 2.16 -4.59 -1.56
CA LYS A 177 1.60 -5.93 -1.48
C LYS A 177 2.71 -6.97 -1.30
N THR A 178 3.77 -6.88 -2.10
CA THR A 178 4.93 -7.74 -2.01
C THR A 178 5.62 -7.65 -0.64
N ALA A 179 5.69 -6.46 -0.03
CA ALA A 179 6.23 -6.31 1.31
C ALA A 179 5.42 -7.11 2.34
N LEU A 180 4.09 -7.04 2.29
CA LEU A 180 3.20 -7.82 3.17
C LEU A 180 3.31 -9.34 2.92
N GLU A 181 3.32 -9.77 1.66
CA GLU A 181 3.49 -11.19 1.27
C GLU A 181 4.89 -11.73 1.67
N SER A 182 5.91 -10.88 1.71
CA SER A 182 7.26 -11.26 2.14
C SER A 182 7.37 -11.34 3.66
N LEU A 183 6.73 -10.43 4.40
CA LEU A 183 6.65 -10.51 5.87
C LEU A 183 5.99 -11.82 6.31
N SER A 184 4.94 -12.24 5.60
CA SER A 184 4.23 -13.47 5.95
C SER A 184 5.09 -14.73 5.82
N ARG A 185 6.04 -14.71 4.88
CA ARG A 185 7.02 -15.78 4.62
C ARG A 185 8.32 -15.62 5.40
N ASP A 186 8.42 -14.64 6.30
CA ASP A 186 9.66 -14.29 7.04
C ASP A 186 10.84 -14.02 6.08
N GLN A 187 10.55 -13.39 4.94
CA GLN A 187 11.51 -13.06 3.89
C GLN A 187 11.95 -11.61 3.97
N ILE A 188 13.26 -11.43 4.11
CA ILE A 188 13.94 -10.13 4.05
C ILE A 188 14.28 -9.78 2.59
N ASN A 189 14.77 -10.79 1.86
CA ASN A 189 15.11 -10.70 0.45
C ASN A 189 13.96 -11.23 -0.40
N LEU A 190 13.69 -10.55 -1.52
CA LEU A 190 12.69 -10.95 -2.49
C LEU A 190 13.19 -12.13 -3.32
N GLU A 191 12.30 -13.09 -3.54
CA GLU A 191 12.51 -14.21 -4.46
C GLU A 191 12.56 -13.73 -5.92
N GLU A 192 13.25 -14.48 -6.78
CA GLU A 192 13.39 -14.18 -8.20
C GLU A 192 12.02 -14.04 -8.89
N GLU A 193 11.09 -14.98 -8.66
CA GLU A 193 9.71 -14.90 -9.20
C GLU A 193 8.97 -13.63 -8.76
N THR A 194 9.21 -13.19 -7.53
CA THR A 194 8.62 -11.97 -6.99
C THR A 194 9.21 -10.73 -7.68
N VAL A 195 10.52 -10.73 -7.94
CA VAL A 195 11.20 -9.66 -8.69
C VAL A 195 10.72 -9.62 -10.14
N ASP A 196 10.61 -10.76 -10.81
CA ASP A 196 10.10 -10.84 -12.19
C ASP A 196 8.68 -10.30 -12.32
N LYS A 197 7.83 -10.59 -11.33
CA LYS A 197 6.48 -10.01 -11.25
C LYS A 197 6.53 -8.48 -11.10
N LEU A 198 7.44 -7.94 -10.29
CA LEU A 198 7.59 -6.49 -10.13
C LEU A 198 8.11 -5.84 -11.41
N ILE A 199 9.07 -6.47 -12.10
CA ILE A 199 9.57 -6.02 -13.41
C ILE A 199 8.42 -6.00 -14.42
N SER A 200 7.70 -7.11 -14.56
CA SER A 200 6.55 -7.21 -15.46
C SER A 200 5.47 -6.17 -15.15
N THR A 201 5.27 -5.85 -13.86
CA THR A 201 4.35 -4.79 -13.45
C THR A 201 4.85 -3.40 -13.88
N CYS A 202 6.15 -3.13 -13.77
CA CYS A 202 6.73 -1.87 -14.27
C CYS A 202 6.55 -1.75 -15.79
N ASP A 203 6.80 -2.83 -16.53
CA ASP A 203 6.64 -2.88 -17.99
C ASP A 203 5.19 -2.62 -18.41
N ASN A 204 4.23 -3.23 -17.71
CA ASN A 204 2.80 -3.01 -17.94
C ASN A 204 2.36 -1.55 -17.73
N TRP A 205 3.01 -0.84 -16.82
CA TRP A 205 2.78 0.58 -16.55
C TRP A 205 3.76 1.50 -17.30
N SER A 206 4.53 0.96 -18.24
CA SER A 206 5.51 1.69 -19.06
C SER A 206 6.52 2.48 -18.22
N LEU A 207 7.03 1.87 -17.15
CA LEU A 207 8.05 2.47 -16.29
C LEU A 207 9.36 1.67 -16.35
N PRO A 208 10.53 2.32 -16.40
CA PRO A 208 11.82 1.63 -16.32
C PRO A 208 12.01 1.03 -14.92
N TYR A 209 11.94 -0.30 -14.82
CA TYR A 209 11.94 -1.00 -13.53
C TYR A 209 13.14 -0.65 -12.64
N LYS A 210 14.34 -0.45 -13.23
CA LYS A 210 15.56 -0.11 -12.46
C LYS A 210 15.41 1.20 -11.69
N GLU A 211 14.80 2.21 -12.30
CA GLU A 211 14.54 3.50 -11.65
C GLU A 211 13.52 3.37 -10.53
N VAL A 212 12.46 2.59 -10.76
CA VAL A 212 11.37 2.41 -9.80
C VAL A 212 11.84 1.56 -8.61
N LEU A 213 12.42 0.39 -8.85
CA LEU A 213 12.83 -0.52 -7.79
C LEU A 213 13.95 0.07 -6.95
N SER A 214 14.97 0.71 -7.56
CA SER A 214 16.05 1.35 -6.80
C SER A 214 15.61 2.57 -5.97
N ALA A 215 14.43 3.15 -6.25
CA ALA A 215 13.90 4.24 -5.45
C ALA A 215 13.30 3.78 -4.10
N PHE A 216 12.92 2.51 -3.98
CA PHE A 216 12.20 1.99 -2.80
C PHE A 216 12.79 0.71 -2.21
N LEU A 217 13.64 -0.01 -2.95
CA LEU A 217 14.28 -1.25 -2.56
C LEU A 217 15.80 -1.12 -2.65
N CYS A 218 16.50 -1.96 -1.91
CA CYS A 218 17.96 -2.06 -1.95
C CYS A 218 18.38 -3.36 -2.62
N LEU A 219 19.44 -3.33 -3.41
CA LEU A 219 20.14 -4.53 -3.84
C LEU A 219 21.09 -4.98 -2.73
N ARG A 220 21.04 -6.26 -2.36
CA ARG A 220 21.96 -6.88 -1.40
C ARG A 220 22.66 -8.07 -2.03
N PRO A 221 23.99 -8.20 -1.89
CA PRO A 221 24.70 -9.41 -2.26
C PRO A 221 24.34 -10.52 -1.26
N THR A 222 23.70 -11.57 -1.75
CA THR A 222 23.31 -12.75 -0.98
C THR A 222 24.10 -13.95 -1.46
N TRP A 223 24.57 -14.76 -0.52
CA TRP A 223 25.23 -16.02 -0.84
C TRP A 223 24.20 -17.11 -1.11
N THR A 224 24.23 -17.70 -2.31
CA THR A 224 23.41 -18.86 -2.68
C THR A 224 24.30 -20.05 -3.01
N MET A 225 23.69 -21.23 -3.19
CA MET A 225 24.39 -22.44 -3.64
C MET A 225 25.11 -22.26 -4.98
N LEU A 226 24.71 -21.26 -5.78
CA LEU A 226 25.28 -20.93 -7.08
C LEU A 226 26.31 -19.80 -7.03
N GLY A 227 26.61 -19.26 -5.84
CA GLY A 227 27.54 -18.14 -5.63
C GLY A 227 26.84 -16.87 -5.12
N ILE A 228 27.53 -15.74 -5.22
CA ILE A 228 26.98 -14.43 -4.82
C ILE A 228 25.97 -13.99 -5.88
N GLN A 229 24.73 -13.73 -5.46
CA GLN A 229 23.67 -13.17 -6.29
C GLN A 229 23.13 -11.89 -5.65
N GLU A 230 22.78 -10.92 -6.47
CA GLU A 230 22.15 -9.70 -5.99
C GLU A 230 20.63 -9.89 -5.86
N GLN A 231 20.09 -9.66 -4.68
CA GLN A 231 18.66 -9.77 -4.41
C GLN A 231 18.10 -8.45 -3.90
N TYR A 232 16.89 -8.10 -4.33
CA TYR A 232 16.19 -6.95 -3.80
C TYR A 232 15.71 -7.22 -2.38
N SER A 233 15.79 -6.23 -1.50
CA SER A 233 15.20 -6.26 -0.17
C SER A 233 14.58 -4.90 0.16
N ALA A 234 13.72 -4.85 1.16
CA ALA A 234 13.40 -3.56 1.78
C ALA A 234 14.70 -2.96 2.38
N PRO A 235 14.83 -1.62 2.42
CA PRO A 235 16.03 -0.98 2.98
C PRO A 235 16.23 -1.32 4.47
N HIS A 236 15.11 -1.48 5.18
CA HIS A 236 15.06 -1.81 6.60
C HIS A 236 13.75 -2.56 6.92
N LYS A 237 13.76 -3.47 7.89
CA LYS A 237 12.57 -4.25 8.28
C LYS A 237 11.40 -3.35 8.72
N GLY A 238 11.67 -2.24 9.41
CA GLY A 238 10.63 -1.26 9.74
C GLY A 238 10.02 -0.57 8.51
N ILE A 239 10.79 -0.39 7.42
CA ILE A 239 10.25 0.13 6.15
C ILE A 239 9.40 -0.94 5.44
N GLN A 240 9.74 -2.22 5.59
CA GLN A 240 8.90 -3.32 5.11
C GLN A 240 7.56 -3.36 5.85
N ASP A 241 7.56 -3.23 7.18
CA ASP A 241 6.36 -3.11 8.01
C ASP A 241 5.49 -1.92 7.56
N TYR A 242 6.14 -0.78 7.29
CA TYR A 242 5.50 0.43 6.77
C TYR A 242 4.90 0.26 5.37
N PHE A 243 5.60 -0.39 4.43
CA PHE A 243 5.06 -0.68 3.11
C PHE A 243 3.86 -1.63 3.19
N ALA A 244 3.91 -2.65 4.04
CA ALA A 244 2.76 -3.51 4.30
C ALA A 244 1.56 -2.71 4.83
N ALA A 245 1.79 -1.75 5.72
CA ALA A 245 0.74 -0.86 6.23
C ALA A 245 0.17 0.06 5.13
N LEU A 246 1.02 0.60 4.25
CA LEU A 246 0.56 1.38 3.09
C LEU A 246 -0.34 0.54 2.18
N TYR A 247 -0.05 -0.74 1.95
CA TYR A 247 -0.93 -1.60 1.17
C TYR A 247 -2.33 -1.66 1.78
N ILE A 248 -2.41 -1.95 3.08
CA ILE A 248 -3.68 -2.05 3.82
C ILE A 248 -4.46 -0.74 3.72
N VAL A 249 -3.83 0.40 3.99
CA VAL A 249 -4.52 1.69 3.98
C VAL A 249 -4.95 2.09 2.56
N ASN A 250 -4.19 1.72 1.52
CA ASN A 250 -4.61 1.94 0.12
C ASN A 250 -5.81 1.07 -0.27
N MET A 251 -5.90 -0.18 0.21
CA MET A 251 -7.07 -1.03 0.01
C MET A 251 -8.31 -0.42 0.67
N LEU A 252 -8.17 0.10 1.90
CA LEU A 252 -9.24 0.84 2.58
C LEU A 252 -9.64 2.10 1.79
N LYS A 253 -8.66 2.89 1.32
CA LYS A 253 -8.91 4.10 0.53
C LYS A 253 -9.75 3.83 -0.71
N GLN A 254 -9.45 2.75 -1.44
CA GLN A 254 -10.22 2.37 -2.63
C GLN A 254 -11.68 2.10 -2.28
N GLN A 255 -11.95 1.41 -1.16
CA GLN A 255 -13.31 1.13 -0.70
C GLN A 255 -14.10 2.42 -0.37
N TYR A 256 -13.49 3.35 0.36
CA TYR A 256 -14.17 4.59 0.76
C TYR A 256 -14.28 5.62 -0.38
N SER A 257 -13.53 5.44 -1.47
CA SER A 257 -13.59 6.30 -2.65
C SER A 257 -14.60 5.83 -3.70
N THR A 258 -15.08 4.57 -3.61
CA THR A 258 -16.15 4.08 -4.48
C THR A 258 -17.52 4.47 -3.92
N PRO A 259 -18.37 5.20 -4.66
CA PRO A 259 -19.74 5.42 -4.22
C PRO A 259 -20.45 4.06 -4.13
N THR A 260 -20.90 3.70 -2.93
CA THR A 260 -21.78 2.54 -2.72
C THR A 260 -22.95 2.65 -3.69
N PRO A 261 -23.26 1.64 -4.52
CA PRO A 261 -24.53 1.63 -5.24
C PRO A 261 -25.62 1.70 -4.17
N ALA A 262 -26.46 2.73 -4.21
CA ALA A 262 -27.61 2.80 -3.34
C ALA A 262 -28.40 1.51 -3.51
N SER A 263 -28.47 0.71 -2.44
CA SER A 263 -29.43 -0.35 -2.29
C SER A 263 -30.80 0.26 -2.55
N ALA A 264 -31.33 0.06 -3.75
CA ALA A 264 -32.71 0.35 -4.06
C ALA A 264 -33.53 -0.66 -3.26
N THR A 265 -33.92 -0.29 -2.05
CA THR A 265 -35.02 -0.94 -1.35
C THR A 265 -36.20 -0.93 -2.31
N PRO A 266 -36.77 -2.07 -2.73
CA PRO A 266 -37.97 -2.05 -3.53
C PRO A 266 -39.07 -1.46 -2.64
N ALA A 267 -39.42 -0.19 -2.87
CA ALA A 267 -40.54 0.44 -2.21
C ALA A 267 -41.80 -0.36 -2.57
N SER A 268 -42.40 -0.99 -1.57
CA SER A 268 -43.73 -1.59 -1.70
C SER A 268 -44.72 -0.48 -2.02
N ALA A 269 -45.14 -0.39 -3.28
CA ALA A 269 -46.19 0.52 -3.70
C ALA A 269 -47.54 -0.03 -3.23
N THR A 270 -48.10 0.59 -2.19
CA THR A 270 -49.51 0.45 -1.82
C THR A 270 -50.37 1.03 -2.95
N PRO A 271 -51.39 0.33 -3.49
CA PRO A 271 -52.17 0.86 -4.59
C PRO A 271 -53.15 1.92 -4.08
N ALA A 272 -52.92 3.18 -4.46
CA ALA A 272 -53.89 4.26 -4.29
C ALA A 272 -54.80 4.30 -5.53
N SER A 273 -56.08 4.05 -5.31
CA SER A 273 -57.16 4.23 -6.29
C SER A 273 -57.31 5.71 -6.65
N ALA A 274 -57.21 6.05 -7.94
CA ALA A 274 -57.65 7.33 -8.47
C ALA A 274 -58.54 7.10 -9.72
N THR A 275 -59.73 7.68 -9.65
CA THR A 275 -60.85 7.64 -10.59
C THR A 275 -60.49 8.29 -11.94
N PRO A 276 -61.02 7.82 -13.09
CA PRO A 276 -60.59 8.31 -14.40
C PRO A 276 -61.25 9.65 -14.75
N ALA A 277 -60.47 10.62 -15.22
CA ALA A 277 -60.97 11.80 -15.92
C ALA A 277 -60.75 11.63 -17.43
N SER A 278 -61.84 11.73 -18.18
CA SER A 278 -61.91 11.66 -19.64
C SER A 278 -61.37 12.93 -20.30
N ALA A 279 -60.50 12.79 -21.29
CA ALA A 279 -60.26 13.83 -22.31
C ALA A 279 -59.91 13.20 -23.67
N THR A 280 -60.40 13.86 -24.70
CA THR A 280 -60.69 13.48 -26.09
C THR A 280 -59.46 13.25 -26.98
N PRO A 281 -59.47 12.34 -27.97
CA PRO A 281 -58.34 12.13 -28.87
C PRO A 281 -58.29 13.18 -29.99
N ALA A 282 -57.15 13.84 -30.17
CA ALA A 282 -56.86 14.70 -31.32
C ALA A 282 -56.23 13.87 -32.46
N SER A 283 -56.74 14.07 -33.67
CA SER A 283 -56.42 13.35 -34.89
C SER A 283 -55.07 13.75 -35.50
N ALA A 284 -54.41 12.76 -36.11
CA ALA A 284 -53.16 12.89 -36.84
C ALA A 284 -53.34 13.53 -38.23
N THR A 285 -52.36 14.31 -38.67
CA THR A 285 -52.19 14.77 -40.07
C THR A 285 -50.82 14.30 -40.57
N PRO A 286 -50.70 13.53 -41.67
CA PRO A 286 -49.40 13.14 -42.21
C PRO A 286 -48.82 14.26 -43.09
N ALA A 287 -47.55 14.62 -42.85
CA ALA A 287 -46.78 15.49 -43.73
C ALA A 287 -46.23 14.69 -44.92
N SER A 288 -46.44 15.21 -46.13
CA SER A 288 -45.96 14.66 -47.40
C SER A 288 -44.47 14.97 -47.62
N ALA A 289 -43.70 13.96 -48.02
CA ALA A 289 -42.32 14.10 -48.45
C ALA A 289 -42.24 14.46 -49.95
N THR A 290 -41.47 15.50 -50.26
CA THR A 290 -41.14 15.94 -51.63
C THR A 290 -39.88 15.21 -52.12
N PRO A 291 -39.87 14.51 -53.27
CA PRO A 291 -38.64 13.92 -53.81
C PRO A 291 -37.78 14.97 -54.52
N ALA A 292 -36.49 14.97 -54.20
CA ALA A 292 -35.46 15.74 -54.87
C ALA A 292 -35.14 15.19 -56.27
N SER A 293 -35.01 16.07 -57.24
CA SER A 293 -34.56 15.79 -58.61
C SER A 293 -33.04 15.64 -58.65
N ALA A 294 -32.55 14.52 -59.19
CA ALA A 294 -31.13 14.35 -59.54
C ALA A 294 -30.93 14.54 -61.05
N THR A 295 -29.96 15.39 -61.38
CA THR A 295 -29.43 15.71 -62.70
C THR A 295 -28.77 14.50 -63.37
N PRO A 296 -28.97 14.23 -64.68
CA PRO A 296 -28.24 13.17 -65.37
C PRO A 296 -26.87 13.68 -65.87
N ALA A 297 -25.81 12.95 -65.54
CA ALA A 297 -24.51 13.07 -66.20
C ALA A 297 -24.47 12.17 -67.44
N SER A 298 -24.03 12.73 -68.57
CA SER A 298 -23.83 12.05 -69.85
C SER A 298 -22.65 11.08 -69.81
N ALA A 299 -22.84 9.86 -70.31
CA ALA A 299 -21.75 8.98 -70.73
C ALA A 299 -22.05 8.41 -72.13
N THR A 300 -21.14 8.69 -73.05
CA THR A 300 -21.05 8.22 -74.44
C THR A 300 -20.62 6.74 -74.49
N PRO A 301 -20.94 6.00 -75.58
CA PRO A 301 -21.10 4.55 -75.56
C PRO A 301 -19.87 3.75 -76.01
N ALA A 302 -19.76 2.51 -75.52
CA ALA A 302 -18.90 1.48 -76.11
C ALA A 302 -19.68 0.16 -76.30
N THR A 303 -19.67 -0.31 -77.53
CA THR A 303 -20.16 -1.61 -78.06
C THR A 303 -19.45 -2.81 -77.42
N PRO A 304 -20.09 -4.00 -77.32
CA PRO A 304 -19.94 -4.97 -78.41
C PRO A 304 -21.18 -5.84 -78.75
N ALA A 305 -21.37 -6.00 -80.06
CA ALA A 305 -21.63 -7.20 -80.86
C ALA A 305 -22.56 -8.35 -80.38
N SER A 306 -23.52 -8.60 -81.30
CA SER A 306 -24.02 -9.89 -81.82
C SER A 306 -24.94 -10.78 -80.99
N ALA A 307 -26.11 -11.01 -81.60
CA ALA A 307 -27.26 -11.77 -81.15
C ALA A 307 -27.18 -13.27 -81.47
N THR A 308 -27.97 -14.08 -80.74
CA THR A 308 -28.94 -15.00 -81.37
C THR A 308 -30.07 -15.39 -80.39
N PRO A 309 -31.34 -15.49 -80.84
CA PRO A 309 -32.52 -15.66 -79.99
C PRO A 309 -33.16 -17.06 -80.08
N ALA A 310 -33.78 -17.53 -79.00
CA ALA A 310 -34.91 -18.49 -78.94
C ALA A 310 -35.15 -18.84 -77.45
N SER A 311 -36.34 -19.01 -76.89
CA SER A 311 -37.72 -19.08 -77.38
C SER A 311 -38.65 -18.74 -76.20
N ALA A 312 -39.71 -18.00 -76.47
CA ALA A 312 -40.76 -17.68 -75.50
C ALA A 312 -41.85 -18.76 -75.47
N THR A 313 -42.37 -19.04 -74.27
CA THR A 313 -43.74 -19.57 -74.06
C THR A 313 -44.35 -18.85 -72.86
N PRO A 314 -45.65 -18.45 -72.89
CA PRO A 314 -46.16 -17.40 -72.01
C PRO A 314 -47.02 -17.88 -70.83
N ALA A 315 -46.94 -17.07 -69.78
CA ALA A 315 -47.98 -16.66 -68.82
C ALA A 315 -48.68 -17.68 -67.90
N SER A 316 -48.51 -17.43 -66.60
CA SER A 316 -49.65 -17.31 -65.68
C SER A 316 -49.35 -16.22 -64.65
N ALA A 317 -50.18 -15.19 -64.62
CA ALA A 317 -50.11 -14.12 -63.63
C ALA A 317 -50.81 -14.56 -62.34
N THR A 318 -50.14 -14.37 -61.20
CA THR A 318 -50.78 -14.41 -59.87
C THR A 318 -50.16 -13.32 -59.00
N PRO A 319 -50.94 -12.58 -58.19
CA PRO A 319 -50.51 -11.30 -57.60
C PRO A 319 -49.47 -11.50 -56.50
N ALA A 320 -48.38 -10.73 -56.56
CA ALA A 320 -47.33 -10.77 -55.54
C ALA A 320 -47.81 -10.11 -54.23
N SER A 321 -47.93 -10.93 -53.18
CA SER A 321 -48.01 -10.48 -51.80
C SER A 321 -46.63 -10.02 -51.32
N ALA A 322 -46.54 -8.73 -50.99
CA ALA A 322 -45.39 -8.18 -50.29
C ALA A 322 -45.31 -8.83 -48.89
N THR A 323 -44.32 -9.70 -48.71
CA THR A 323 -43.96 -10.26 -47.40
C THR A 323 -42.67 -9.56 -46.95
N PRO A 324 -42.63 -8.92 -45.76
CA PRO A 324 -41.46 -8.20 -45.31
C PRO A 324 -40.25 -9.12 -45.15
N ALA A 325 -39.11 -8.69 -45.70
CA ALA A 325 -37.82 -9.33 -45.50
C ALA A 325 -37.40 -9.24 -44.03
N SER A 326 -37.29 -10.38 -43.37
CA SER A 326 -36.58 -10.53 -42.11
C SER A 326 -35.08 -10.40 -42.38
N ALA A 327 -34.49 -9.26 -41.98
CA ALA A 327 -33.05 -9.13 -41.93
C ALA A 327 -32.50 -10.14 -40.93
N THR A 328 -31.79 -11.15 -41.45
CA THR A 328 -30.92 -12.05 -40.69
C THR A 328 -29.61 -11.29 -40.48
N PRO A 329 -29.19 -10.96 -39.24
CA PRO A 329 -27.85 -10.43 -39.03
C PRO A 329 -26.84 -11.55 -39.28
N ALA A 330 -25.88 -11.27 -40.16
CA ALA A 330 -24.76 -12.13 -40.46
C ALA A 330 -23.90 -12.40 -39.22
N SER A 331 -23.47 -13.66 -39.12
CA SER A 331 -22.45 -14.18 -38.21
C SER A 331 -21.19 -13.32 -38.19
N ALA A 332 -20.86 -12.76 -37.03
CA ALA A 332 -19.50 -12.40 -36.67
C ALA A 332 -19.08 -13.33 -35.53
N THR A 333 -18.15 -14.23 -35.81
CA THR A 333 -17.49 -15.11 -34.84
C THR A 333 -16.77 -14.26 -33.78
N PRO A 334 -17.13 -14.33 -32.49
CA PRO A 334 -16.26 -13.85 -31.43
C PRO A 334 -15.15 -14.88 -31.21
N VAL A 335 -13.92 -14.44 -31.40
CA VAL A 335 -12.73 -15.18 -30.99
C VAL A 335 -12.82 -15.43 -29.48
N SER A 336 -12.72 -16.70 -29.08
CA SER A 336 -12.64 -17.13 -27.69
C SER A 336 -11.42 -16.52 -27.01
N ALA A 337 -11.60 -15.39 -26.34
CA ALA A 337 -10.73 -14.98 -25.24
C ALA A 337 -11.16 -15.79 -24.01
N THR A 338 -10.43 -16.86 -23.72
CA THR A 338 -10.49 -17.56 -22.44
C THR A 338 -10.13 -16.55 -21.35
N PRO A 339 -11.04 -16.16 -20.44
CA PRO A 339 -10.62 -15.40 -19.27
C PRO A 339 -9.84 -16.37 -18.39
N ALA A 340 -8.55 -16.08 -18.19
CA ALA A 340 -7.79 -16.68 -17.12
C ALA A 340 -8.59 -16.52 -15.82
N SER A 341 -8.88 -17.64 -15.18
CA SER A 341 -9.57 -17.77 -13.91
C SER A 341 -8.84 -16.95 -12.84
N THR A 342 -9.24 -15.69 -12.67
CA THR A 342 -9.10 -15.03 -11.38
C THR A 342 -10.08 -15.72 -10.46
N THR A 343 -9.55 -16.45 -9.48
CA THR A 343 -10.30 -16.97 -8.35
C THR A 343 -10.83 -15.78 -7.54
N SER A 344 -11.88 -15.14 -8.04
CA SER A 344 -12.73 -14.25 -7.27
C SER A 344 -13.46 -15.15 -6.30
N ALA A 345 -12.90 -15.28 -5.09
CA ALA A 345 -13.66 -15.80 -3.97
C ALA A 345 -14.99 -15.03 -3.94
N SER A 346 -16.10 -15.77 -3.95
CA SER A 346 -17.45 -15.24 -3.86
C SER A 346 -17.54 -14.28 -2.66
N ALA A 347 -17.39 -12.99 -2.95
CA ALA A 347 -17.70 -11.93 -2.01
C ALA A 347 -19.18 -11.63 -2.21
N THR A 348 -19.98 -12.00 -1.22
CA THR A 348 -21.24 -11.32 -0.98
C THR A 348 -20.97 -9.80 -0.93
N PRO A 349 -21.82 -8.94 -1.53
CA PRO A 349 -21.52 -7.52 -1.70
C PRO A 349 -21.44 -6.68 -0.40
N ASP A 350 -21.65 -7.30 0.77
CA ASP A 350 -21.93 -6.59 2.04
C ASP A 350 -20.87 -6.74 3.13
N THR A 351 -19.70 -7.33 2.86
CA THR A 351 -18.62 -7.33 3.86
C THR A 351 -17.66 -6.17 3.62
N PRO A 352 -17.58 -5.16 4.52
CA PRO A 352 -16.62 -4.09 4.38
C PRO A 352 -15.19 -4.64 4.43
N VAL A 353 -14.28 -4.07 3.64
CA VAL A 353 -12.86 -4.43 3.71
C VAL A 353 -12.37 -4.10 5.12
N SER A 354 -12.07 -5.14 5.89
CA SER A 354 -11.48 -5.04 7.21
C SER A 354 -9.97 -5.20 7.09
N ILE A 355 -9.21 -4.55 7.96
CA ILE A 355 -7.75 -4.68 8.07
C ILE A 355 -7.35 -6.15 8.23
N LYS A 356 -8.03 -6.88 9.13
CA LYS A 356 -7.83 -8.32 9.34
C LYS A 356 -8.07 -9.11 8.06
N ARG A 357 -9.12 -8.76 7.31
CA ARG A 357 -9.43 -9.43 6.03
C ARG A 357 -8.35 -9.21 4.98
N VAL A 358 -7.79 -8.00 4.88
CA VAL A 358 -6.67 -7.72 3.96
C VAL A 358 -5.44 -8.57 4.32
N LEU A 359 -5.15 -8.71 5.62
CA LEU A 359 -4.08 -9.58 6.10
C LEU A 359 -4.34 -11.04 5.70
N GLU A 360 -5.51 -11.60 6.05
CA GLU A 360 -5.89 -12.99 5.72
C GLU A 360 -5.74 -13.32 4.23
N VAL A 361 -6.30 -12.47 3.37
CA VAL A 361 -6.29 -12.67 1.91
C VAL A 361 -4.86 -12.62 1.36
N SER A 362 -4.03 -11.72 1.88
CA SER A 362 -2.67 -11.53 1.37
C SER A 362 -1.71 -12.62 1.85
N ILE A 363 -1.94 -13.17 3.05
CA ILE A 363 -1.04 -14.15 3.68
C ILE A 363 -1.32 -15.58 3.18
N ARG A 364 -2.49 -15.85 2.60
CA ARG A 364 -2.93 -17.20 2.17
C ARG A 364 -2.85 -18.25 3.31
N SER A 365 -2.95 -17.81 4.57
CA SER A 365 -3.09 -18.68 5.74
C SER A 365 -4.51 -18.60 6.30
N GLY A 366 -4.95 -19.67 6.99
CA GLY A 366 -6.28 -19.72 7.59
C GLY A 366 -6.45 -18.79 8.79
N GLU A 367 -5.44 -18.71 9.67
CA GLU A 367 -5.44 -17.86 10.85
C GLU A 367 -4.22 -16.93 10.81
N VAL A 368 -4.43 -15.64 11.11
CA VAL A 368 -3.38 -14.62 11.12
C VAL A 368 -2.98 -14.34 12.57
N ASP A 369 -1.73 -14.64 12.90
CA ASP A 369 -1.15 -14.23 14.18
C ASP A 369 -0.86 -12.72 14.17
N ILE A 370 -1.76 -11.94 14.78
CA ILE A 370 -1.66 -10.48 14.82
C ILE A 370 -0.44 -10.01 15.62
N ASN A 371 0.14 -10.85 16.51
CA ASN A 371 1.38 -10.51 17.21
C ASN A 371 2.52 -10.27 16.21
N LYS A 372 2.64 -11.12 15.18
CA LYS A 372 3.62 -10.96 14.09
C LYS A 372 3.45 -9.65 13.32
N TYR A 373 2.21 -9.16 13.19
CA TYR A 373 1.89 -7.95 12.42
C TYR A 373 1.63 -6.71 13.28
N GLN A 374 1.99 -6.73 14.57
CA GLN A 374 1.75 -5.60 15.48
C GLN A 374 2.33 -4.29 14.93
N ASN A 375 3.58 -4.30 14.44
CA ASN A 375 4.21 -3.11 13.87
C ASN A 375 3.51 -2.61 12.60
N VAL A 376 2.98 -3.52 11.77
CA VAL A 376 2.16 -3.15 10.60
C VAL A 376 0.89 -2.42 11.07
N VAL A 377 0.19 -2.95 12.09
CA VAL A 377 -1.02 -2.32 12.63
C VAL A 377 -0.72 -0.96 13.26
N ILE A 378 0.42 -0.81 13.95
CA ILE A 378 0.89 0.49 14.48
C ILE A 378 1.07 1.51 13.34
N HIS A 379 1.71 1.10 12.23
CA HIS A 379 1.84 1.98 11.07
C HIS A 379 0.50 2.30 10.41
N VAL A 380 -0.43 1.33 10.32
CA VAL A 380 -1.79 1.58 9.82
C VAL A 380 -2.46 2.67 10.65
N ALA A 381 -2.40 2.58 11.99
CA ALA A 381 -2.97 3.57 12.89
C ALA A 381 -2.46 5.00 12.62
N GLY A 382 -1.16 5.16 12.40
CA GLY A 382 -0.53 6.44 12.07
C GLY A 382 -0.80 6.91 10.63
N LEU A 383 -1.04 5.99 9.69
CA LEU A 383 -1.24 6.31 8.27
C LEU A 383 -2.68 6.69 7.91
N LEU A 384 -3.67 6.23 8.67
CA LEU A 384 -5.09 6.41 8.31
C LEU A 384 -5.46 7.89 8.05
N HIS A 385 -5.04 8.81 8.91
CA HIS A 385 -5.33 10.24 8.75
C HIS A 385 -4.44 10.94 7.71
N LEU A 386 -3.30 10.35 7.33
CA LEU A 386 -2.40 10.89 6.31
C LEU A 386 -2.84 10.51 4.90
N VAL A 387 -3.56 9.39 4.75
CA VAL A 387 -3.90 8.80 3.46
C VAL A 387 -5.40 8.92 3.13
N LEU A 388 -6.26 8.85 4.15
CA LEU A 388 -7.72 8.99 4.01
C LEU A 388 -8.15 10.41 4.36
N ASP A 389 -9.10 10.95 3.60
CA ASP A 389 -9.67 12.28 3.86
C ASP A 389 -10.48 12.31 5.16
N GLN A 390 -11.14 11.20 5.49
CA GLN A 390 -11.82 10.97 6.76
C GLN A 390 -11.51 9.57 7.27
N VAL A 391 -11.18 9.44 8.56
CA VAL A 391 -10.93 8.14 9.19
C VAL A 391 -12.26 7.52 9.62
N PRO A 392 -12.67 6.38 9.04
CA PRO A 392 -13.91 5.70 9.42
C PRO A 392 -13.84 5.17 10.85
N GLU A 393 -14.92 5.31 11.61
CA GLU A 393 -15.03 4.76 12.98
C GLU A 393 -14.89 3.23 13.03
N THR A 394 -15.31 2.54 11.97
CA THR A 394 -15.13 1.07 11.86
C THR A 394 -13.66 0.69 11.76
N ALA A 395 -12.89 1.40 10.93
CA ALA A 395 -11.46 1.19 10.79
C ALA A 395 -10.70 1.56 12.09
N ALA A 396 -11.09 2.66 12.75
CA ALA A 396 -10.50 3.07 14.02
C ALA A 396 -10.70 2.01 15.12
N ARG A 397 -11.93 1.50 15.29
CA ARG A 397 -12.24 0.41 16.23
C ARG A 397 -11.47 -0.87 15.91
N GLU A 398 -11.39 -1.22 14.63
CA GLU A 398 -10.67 -2.42 14.21
C GLU A 398 -9.16 -2.33 14.53
N VAL A 399 -8.51 -1.19 14.26
CA VAL A 399 -7.10 -0.97 14.61
C VAL A 399 -6.86 -1.22 16.10
N VAL A 400 -7.69 -0.61 16.96
CA VAL A 400 -7.55 -0.74 18.42
C VAL A 400 -7.76 -2.19 18.87
N HIS A 401 -8.77 -2.87 18.31
CA HIS A 401 -9.02 -4.29 18.60
C HIS A 401 -7.84 -5.18 18.19
N LEU A 402 -7.27 -4.98 17.00
CA LEU A 402 -6.11 -5.74 16.53
C LEU A 402 -4.87 -5.50 17.40
N LEU A 403 -4.66 -4.27 17.89
CA LEU A 403 -3.59 -3.96 18.84
C LEU A 403 -3.80 -4.69 20.17
N GLN A 404 -5.04 -4.79 20.67
CA GLN A 404 -5.34 -5.62 21.84
C GLN A 404 -5.07 -7.11 21.59
N GLU A 405 -5.50 -7.64 20.44
CA GLU A 405 -5.28 -9.03 20.00
C GLU A 405 -3.77 -9.35 19.94
N SER A 406 -2.94 -8.38 19.52
CA SER A 406 -1.47 -8.52 19.50
C SER A 406 -0.82 -8.58 20.89
N GLY A 407 -1.56 -8.29 21.96
CA GLY A 407 -1.07 -8.32 23.35
C GLY A 407 -0.92 -6.94 24.02
N MET A 408 -1.38 -5.86 23.41
CA MET A 408 -1.36 -4.52 24.02
C MET A 408 -2.49 -4.38 25.05
N ARG A 409 -2.16 -4.34 26.34
CA ARG A 409 -3.17 -4.38 27.43
C ARG A 409 -2.95 -3.33 28.53
N HIS A 410 -1.75 -2.79 28.66
CA HIS A 410 -1.41 -1.87 29.76
C HIS A 410 -1.42 -0.40 29.30
N ASN A 411 -1.83 0.51 30.19
CA ASN A 411 -1.86 1.96 29.93
C ASN A 411 -0.51 2.48 29.39
N ASN A 412 0.61 1.97 29.92
CA ASN A 412 1.95 2.35 29.45
C ASN A 412 2.22 1.99 27.99
N GLN A 413 1.66 0.89 27.49
CA GLN A 413 1.82 0.49 26.09
C GLN A 413 0.98 1.39 25.18
N TRP A 414 -0.25 1.73 25.58
CA TRP A 414 -1.10 2.69 24.87
C TRP A 414 -0.49 4.08 24.81
N LEU A 415 0.06 4.57 25.92
CA LEU A 415 0.77 5.85 25.96
C LEU A 415 2.01 5.84 25.07
N HIS A 416 2.82 4.78 25.15
CA HIS A 416 4.00 4.63 24.28
C HIS A 416 3.61 4.59 22.80
N LEU A 417 2.48 3.94 22.46
CA LEU A 417 1.96 3.93 21.10
C LEU A 417 1.58 5.35 20.64
N LEU A 418 0.85 6.10 21.46
CA LEU A 418 0.48 7.50 21.17
C LEU A 418 1.69 8.44 21.09
N ASP A 419 2.74 8.20 21.89
CA ASP A 419 3.98 8.99 21.83
C ASP A 419 4.66 8.84 20.47
N ASN A 420 4.59 7.62 19.92
CA ASN A 420 5.31 7.22 18.71
C ASN A 420 4.47 7.27 17.43
N THR A 421 3.18 7.63 17.52
CA THR A 421 2.28 7.74 16.38
C THR A 421 1.32 8.91 16.55
N ASN A 422 1.26 9.78 15.54
CA ASN A 422 0.27 10.84 15.51
C ASN A 422 -1.03 10.20 15.00
N MET A 423 -1.94 9.84 15.89
CA MET A 423 -3.17 9.13 15.51
C MET A 423 -4.31 10.10 15.24
N SER A 424 -5.29 9.66 14.44
CA SER A 424 -6.52 10.42 14.29
C SER A 424 -7.24 10.55 15.64
N PRO A 425 -7.93 11.67 15.91
CA PRO A 425 -8.71 11.83 17.15
C PRO A 425 -9.75 10.72 17.36
N VAL A 426 -10.25 10.11 16.27
CA VAL A 426 -11.18 8.99 16.33
C VAL A 426 -10.51 7.76 16.96
N ILE A 427 -9.27 7.45 16.59
CA ILE A 427 -8.52 6.32 17.18
C ILE A 427 -8.16 6.63 18.64
N VAL A 428 -7.74 7.87 18.94
CA VAL A 428 -7.42 8.29 20.32
C VAL A 428 -8.63 8.12 21.24
N LYS A 429 -9.84 8.47 20.76
CA LYS A 429 -11.10 8.25 21.47
C LYS A 429 -11.38 6.76 21.71
N GLU A 430 -11.15 5.89 20.72
CA GLU A 430 -11.32 4.44 20.93
C GLU A 430 -10.32 3.88 21.96
N ILE A 431 -9.08 4.38 21.97
CA ILE A 431 -8.08 4.02 22.99
C ILE A 431 -8.50 4.50 24.37
N SER A 432 -9.11 5.67 24.51
CA SER A 432 -9.52 6.20 25.82
C SER A 432 -10.52 5.31 26.54
N HIS A 433 -11.38 4.58 25.79
CA HIS A 433 -12.32 3.61 26.35
C HIS A 433 -11.64 2.39 26.98
N LEU A 434 -10.40 2.09 26.59
CA LEU A 434 -9.61 0.98 27.13
C LEU A 434 -8.70 1.40 28.29
N PHE A 435 -8.63 2.68 28.57
CA PHE A 435 -7.66 3.24 29.50
C PHE A 435 -8.13 3.04 30.94
N ASN A 436 -7.32 2.35 31.75
CA ASN A 436 -7.66 2.10 33.15
C ASN A 436 -7.44 3.37 33.97
N THR A 437 -8.50 4.12 34.27
CA THR A 437 -8.43 5.40 35.01
C THR A 437 -8.04 5.25 36.49
N LYS A 438 -7.97 4.01 37.00
CA LYS A 438 -7.56 3.73 38.39
C LYS A 438 -6.06 3.47 38.53
N GLU A 439 -5.33 3.32 37.43
CA GLU A 439 -3.88 3.16 37.46
C GLU A 439 -3.17 4.50 37.59
N THR A 440 -2.15 4.57 38.45
CA THR A 440 -1.27 5.74 38.52
C THR A 440 -0.35 5.75 37.31
N ILE A 441 -0.30 6.87 36.60
CA ILE A 441 0.52 7.04 35.40
C ILE A 441 1.61 8.07 35.68
N GLU A 442 2.85 7.69 35.40
CA GLU A 442 3.98 8.62 35.40
C GLU A 442 3.99 9.41 34.08
N VAL A 443 3.72 10.72 34.17
CA VAL A 443 3.82 11.63 33.03
C VAL A 443 5.21 12.26 33.03
N ARG A 444 6.03 11.90 32.04
CA ARG A 444 7.31 12.55 31.73
C ARG A 444 7.12 13.54 30.59
N ASP A 445 8.09 14.42 30.35
CA ASP A 445 8.01 15.44 29.28
C ASP A 445 7.64 14.86 27.91
N GLY A 446 8.16 13.67 27.58
CA GLY A 446 7.83 12.96 26.34
C GLY A 446 6.39 12.46 26.23
N ARG A 447 5.66 12.33 27.35
CA ARG A 447 4.29 11.79 27.44
C ARG A 447 3.19 12.84 27.56
N VAL A 448 3.55 14.11 27.76
CA VAL A 448 2.59 15.20 27.99
C VAL A 448 1.58 15.29 26.84
N ARG A 449 2.05 15.18 25.60
CA ARG A 449 1.21 15.21 24.39
C ARG A 449 0.20 14.07 24.36
N SER A 450 0.64 12.84 24.61
CA SER A 450 -0.23 11.65 24.56
C SER A 450 -1.28 11.67 25.66
N CYS A 451 -0.88 12.06 26.89
CA CYS A 451 -1.81 12.26 27.98
C CYS A 451 -2.81 13.39 27.64
N ALA A 452 -2.33 14.52 27.13
CA ALA A 452 -3.19 15.64 26.75
C ALA A 452 -4.19 15.29 25.64
N ALA A 453 -3.81 14.42 24.70
CA ALA A 453 -4.70 13.92 23.66
C ALA A 453 -5.80 13.01 24.22
N LEU A 454 -5.51 12.24 25.28
CA LEU A 454 -6.49 11.35 25.92
C LEU A 454 -7.45 12.09 26.87
N LEU A 455 -6.97 13.12 27.58
CA LEU A 455 -7.72 13.81 28.64
C LEU A 455 -9.16 14.22 28.23
N PRO A 456 -9.41 14.79 27.03
CA PRO A 456 -10.77 15.16 26.61
C PRO A 456 -11.73 13.97 26.42
N HIS A 457 -11.20 12.76 26.29
CA HIS A 457 -11.94 11.54 25.97
C HIS A 457 -12.02 10.55 27.13
N LEU A 458 -11.30 10.80 28.23
CA LEU A 458 -11.45 10.03 29.46
C LEU A 458 -12.78 10.42 30.10
N SER A 459 -13.74 9.51 30.12
CA SER A 459 -14.98 9.69 30.86
C SER A 459 -14.67 9.85 32.35
N SER A 460 -15.32 10.84 32.99
CA SER A 460 -15.28 11.06 34.44
C SER A 460 -15.61 9.82 35.25
#